data_AF-A0A7J7K671-F1
#
_entry.id   AF-A0A7J7K671-F1
#
_cell.length_a   1.000
_cell.length_b   1.000
_cell.length_c   1.000
_cell.angle_alpha   90.00
_cell.angle_beta   90.00
_cell.angle_gamma   90.00
#
_symmetry.space_group_name_H-M   'P 1'
#
loop_
_entity.id
_entity.type
_entity.pdbx_description
1 polymer ?
#
loop_
_entity_poly.entity_id
_entity_poly.type
_entity_poly.pdbx_seq_one_letter_code
_entity_poly.pdbx_strand_id
1 'polypeptide(L)'
;MYVFLQHITLRKIYNKKIFAVLIQRRKILDDARQAAQQLYGVVEDEAIPQVVKRAAAAITAANNDLKAIEVEIEQESYNKDLMDKLKENITDDEIEIIQFVDRLQIFEQTSHLALGEYEAVVTDKDCYDMSVSAAGHLVVARVGGLDIIDIMTGAAIKSIHFEERKFGFTVEPYKDLLIVGVSTGSEERRTSAEVVIYNLEYEEIGRWRIPSGSCDLAVVDNRVFLAGADPFSGNIKVFSLNGQQQPDIIWNGKTVCITSIPPCSISFGDRVSKKIYKQQITDGKKGITWSAPAPIPRCMCIDQSGLIWVRSNRNDSITYLSRHGDLMQEIQHDKLTKIGEITDLCVHEGYLYTSHHDGVGKFKIN
;
A
#
# COMPACT_ATOMS: atom_id res chain seq x y z
N MET A 1 -25.86 11.00 -29.26
CA MET A 1 -26.01 11.72 -27.97
C MET A 1 -27.07 11.10 -27.07
N TYR A 2 -28.29 10.77 -27.57
CA TYR A 2 -29.36 10.15 -26.78
C TYR A 2 -29.01 8.74 -26.24
N VAL A 3 -28.38 7.90 -27.08
CA VAL A 3 -27.87 6.57 -26.70
C VAL A 3 -26.79 6.65 -25.61
N PHE A 4 -25.93 7.67 -25.66
CA PHE A 4 -24.86 7.88 -24.68
C PHE A 4 -25.41 8.29 -23.30
N LEU A 5 -26.45 9.13 -23.28
CA LEU A 5 -27.16 9.52 -22.04
C LEU A 5 -27.94 8.35 -21.43
N GLN A 6 -28.54 7.48 -22.26
CA GLN A 6 -29.19 6.26 -21.78
C GLN A 6 -28.18 5.25 -21.22
N HIS A 7 -27.00 5.11 -21.84
CA HIS A 7 -25.94 4.24 -21.34
C HIS A 7 -25.37 4.70 -19.99
N ILE A 8 -25.17 6.02 -19.81
CA ILE A 8 -24.75 6.59 -18.52
C ILE A 8 -25.83 6.37 -17.45
N THR A 9 -27.11 6.47 -17.82
CA THR A 9 -28.23 6.29 -16.88
C THR A 9 -28.36 4.83 -16.46
N LEU A 10 -28.29 3.89 -17.41
CA LEU A 10 -28.28 2.45 -17.13
C LEU A 10 -27.08 2.06 -16.27
N ARG A 11 -25.89 2.60 -16.56
CA ARG A 11 -24.68 2.37 -15.75
C ARG A 11 -24.80 2.90 -14.33
N LYS A 12 -25.45 4.05 -14.13
CA LYS A 12 -25.73 4.60 -12.79
C LYS A 12 -26.75 3.77 -12.01
N ILE A 13 -27.77 3.22 -12.68
CA ILE A 13 -28.76 2.34 -12.05
C ILE A 13 -28.11 0.99 -11.69
N TYR A 14 -27.31 0.44 -12.60
CA TYR A 14 -26.59 -0.83 -12.41
C TYR A 14 -25.63 -0.75 -11.22
N ASN A 15 -24.83 0.33 -11.13
CA ASN A 15 -23.94 0.56 -10.00
C ASN A 15 -24.70 0.74 -8.69
N LYS A 16 -25.88 1.38 -8.68
CA LYS A 16 -26.70 1.53 -7.47
C LYS A 16 -27.29 0.21 -6.96
N LYS A 17 -27.78 -0.66 -7.87
CA LYS A 17 -28.32 -1.98 -7.49
C LYS A 17 -27.21 -2.88 -6.92
N ILE A 18 -26.03 -2.91 -7.56
CA ILE A 18 -24.87 -3.66 -7.04
C ILE A 18 -24.42 -3.12 -5.68
N PHE A 19 -24.34 -1.80 -5.51
CA PHE A 19 -23.96 -1.20 -4.23
C PHE A 19 -24.96 -1.54 -3.11
N ALA A 20 -26.26 -1.57 -3.41
CA ALA A 20 -27.28 -1.96 -2.43
C ALA A 20 -27.13 -3.42 -1.98
N VAL A 21 -26.81 -4.33 -2.90
CA VAL A 21 -26.54 -5.75 -2.59
C VAL A 21 -25.28 -5.91 -1.72
N LEU A 22 -24.22 -5.16 -2.02
CA LEU A 22 -22.99 -5.18 -1.21
C LEU A 22 -23.21 -4.62 0.20
N ILE A 23 -24.01 -3.55 0.35
CA ILE A 23 -24.41 -3.01 1.65
C ILE A 23 -25.22 -4.04 2.44
N GLN A 24 -26.17 -4.72 1.80
CA GLN A 24 -26.98 -5.74 2.44
C GLN A 24 -26.15 -6.95 2.88
N ARG A 25 -25.18 -7.39 2.06
CA ARG A 25 -24.22 -8.45 2.44
C ARG A 25 -23.39 -8.08 3.66
N ARG A 26 -22.87 -6.85 3.70
CA ARG A 26 -22.10 -6.36 4.84
C ARG A 26 -22.94 -6.37 6.12
N LYS A 27 -24.19 -5.91 6.05
CA LYS A 27 -25.12 -5.95 7.18
C LYS A 27 -25.38 -7.38 7.68
N ILE A 28 -25.60 -8.34 6.78
CA ILE A 28 -25.81 -9.75 7.16
C ILE A 28 -24.56 -10.33 7.86
N LEU A 29 -23.37 -9.99 7.40
CA LEU A 29 -22.11 -10.43 8.03
C LEU A 29 -21.91 -9.79 9.41
N ASP A 30 -22.24 -8.51 9.56
CA ASP A 30 -22.16 -7.80 10.84
C ASP A 30 -23.18 -8.34 11.85
N ASP A 31 -24.42 -8.61 11.41
CA ASP A 31 -25.47 -9.22 12.24
C ASP A 31 -25.08 -10.65 12.67
N ALA A 32 -24.48 -11.45 11.76
CA ALA A 32 -23.97 -12.78 12.07
C ALA A 32 -22.80 -12.73 13.06
N ARG A 33 -21.91 -11.73 12.93
CA ARG A 33 -20.79 -11.52 13.85
C ARG A 33 -21.26 -11.10 15.24
N GLN A 34 -22.24 -10.19 15.33
CA GLN A 34 -22.83 -9.79 16.61
C GLN A 34 -23.57 -10.96 17.29
N ALA A 35 -24.33 -11.74 16.53
CA ALA A 35 -24.99 -12.94 17.05
C ALA A 35 -23.96 -13.94 17.59
N ALA A 36 -22.87 -14.19 16.86
CA ALA A 36 -21.78 -15.04 17.32
C ALA A 36 -21.14 -14.50 18.62
N GLN A 37 -20.88 -13.19 18.71
CA GLN A 37 -20.29 -12.57 19.90
C GLN A 37 -21.21 -12.65 21.14
N GLN A 38 -22.52 -12.50 20.98
CA GLN A 38 -23.48 -12.66 22.07
C GLN A 38 -23.54 -14.11 22.57
N LEU A 39 -23.34 -15.08 21.67
CA LEU A 39 -23.37 -16.51 21.98
C LEU A 39 -22.06 -17.02 22.59
N TYR A 40 -20.91 -16.43 22.26
CA TYR A 40 -19.62 -16.74 22.89
C TYR A 40 -19.58 -16.42 24.39
N GLY A 41 -20.59 -15.74 24.94
CA GLY A 41 -20.79 -15.54 26.39
C GLY A 41 -21.65 -16.61 27.08
N VAL A 42 -22.25 -17.55 26.35
CA VAL A 42 -23.12 -18.61 26.89
C VAL A 42 -22.64 -19.96 26.36
N VAL A 43 -21.71 -20.57 27.09
CA VAL A 43 -21.16 -21.90 26.76
C VAL A 43 -22.09 -22.97 27.34
N GLU A 44 -23.02 -23.46 26.52
CA GLU A 44 -23.54 -24.82 26.65
C GLU A 44 -23.47 -25.51 25.28
N ASP A 45 -22.88 -26.71 25.27
CA ASP A 45 -22.46 -27.47 24.07
C ASP A 45 -23.60 -27.81 23.09
N GLU A 46 -24.86 -27.64 23.47
CA GLU A 46 -26.03 -27.92 22.61
C GLU A 46 -26.41 -26.76 21.66
N ALA A 47 -25.84 -25.55 21.84
CA ALA A 47 -26.25 -24.37 21.04
C ALA A 47 -25.54 -24.27 19.66
N ILE A 48 -24.33 -24.82 19.53
CA ILE A 48 -23.49 -24.66 18.32
C ILE A 48 -24.15 -25.23 17.05
N PRO A 49 -24.76 -26.44 17.05
CA PRO A 49 -25.40 -26.98 15.86
C PRO A 49 -26.58 -26.14 15.36
N GLN A 50 -27.35 -25.53 16.28
CA GLN A 50 -28.46 -24.67 15.91
C GLN A 50 -28.01 -23.35 15.29
N VAL A 51 -26.88 -22.80 15.77
CA VAL A 51 -26.28 -21.58 15.23
C VAL A 51 -25.74 -21.80 13.82
N VAL A 52 -25.00 -22.90 13.61
CA VAL A 52 -24.52 -23.29 12.28
C VAL A 52 -25.70 -23.49 11.31
N LYS A 53 -26.79 -24.12 11.77
CA LYS A 53 -28.00 -24.31 10.96
C LYS A 53 -28.67 -22.99 10.59
N ARG A 54 -28.75 -22.02 11.51
CA ARG A 54 -29.32 -20.68 11.23
C ARG A 54 -28.44 -19.88 10.27
N ALA A 55 -27.13 -19.91 10.46
CA ALA A 55 -26.18 -19.24 9.55
C ALA A 55 -26.25 -19.83 8.13
N ALA A 56 -26.28 -21.16 8.00
CA ALA A 56 -26.41 -21.84 6.71
C ALA A 56 -27.74 -21.49 6.00
N ALA A 57 -28.84 -21.39 6.75
CA ALA A 57 -30.14 -20.98 6.21
C ALA A 57 -30.11 -19.51 5.71
N ALA A 58 -29.48 -18.59 6.45
CA ALA A 58 -29.35 -17.20 6.05
C ALA A 58 -28.48 -17.04 4.79
N ILE A 59 -27.37 -17.76 4.69
CA ILE A 59 -26.51 -17.78 3.49
C ILE A 59 -27.29 -18.33 2.28
N THR A 60 -28.07 -19.40 2.47
CA THR A 60 -28.87 -19.99 1.39
C THR A 60 -29.95 -19.03 0.90
N ALA A 61 -30.64 -18.33 1.79
CA ALA A 61 -31.63 -17.32 1.42
C ALA A 61 -30.99 -16.18 0.62
N ALA A 62 -29.85 -15.65 1.08
CA ALA A 62 -29.12 -14.58 0.38
C ALA A 62 -28.64 -15.01 -1.02
N ASN A 63 -28.25 -16.27 -1.20
CA ASN A 63 -27.87 -16.80 -2.51
C ASN A 63 -29.06 -16.97 -3.46
N ASN A 64 -30.25 -17.26 -2.94
CA ASN A 64 -31.47 -17.33 -3.76
C ASN A 64 -31.93 -15.94 -4.21
N ASP A 65 -31.83 -14.94 -3.34
CA ASP A 65 -32.11 -13.54 -3.69
C ASP A 65 -31.14 -13.04 -4.79
N LEU A 66 -29.86 -13.43 -4.71
CA LEU A 66 -28.86 -13.15 -5.75
C LEU A 66 -29.22 -13.77 -7.10
N LYS A 67 -29.63 -15.05 -7.12
CA LYS A 67 -30.07 -15.70 -8.36
C LYS A 67 -31.31 -15.04 -8.96
N ALA A 68 -32.24 -14.57 -8.12
CA ALA A 68 -33.41 -13.83 -8.60
C ALA A 68 -33.01 -12.49 -9.25
N ILE A 69 -32.02 -11.79 -8.67
CA ILE A 69 -31.48 -10.56 -9.23
C ILE A 69 -30.69 -10.82 -10.53
N GLU A 70 -29.93 -11.92 -10.62
CA GLU A 70 -29.25 -12.34 -11.86
C GLU A 70 -30.26 -12.60 -12.99
N VAL A 71 -31.38 -13.26 -12.68
CA VAL A 71 -32.48 -13.49 -13.64
C VAL A 71 -33.16 -12.17 -14.03
N GLU A 72 -33.37 -11.23 -13.11
CA GLU A 72 -33.86 -9.88 -13.44
C GLU A 72 -32.88 -9.10 -14.32
N ILE A 73 -31.57 -9.23 -14.10
CA ILE A 73 -30.53 -8.60 -14.93
C ILE A 73 -30.51 -9.22 -16.33
N GLU A 74 -30.64 -10.54 -16.45
CA GLU A 74 -30.76 -11.21 -17.76
C GLU A 74 -32.03 -10.76 -18.50
N GLN A 75 -33.15 -10.57 -17.80
CA GLN A 75 -34.40 -10.08 -18.38
C GLN A 75 -34.36 -8.57 -18.74
N GLU A 76 -33.70 -7.72 -17.95
CA GLU A 76 -33.51 -6.29 -18.24
C GLU A 76 -32.45 -6.04 -19.33
N SER A 77 -31.47 -6.94 -19.51
CA SER A 77 -30.44 -6.85 -20.56
C SER A 77 -30.93 -7.25 -21.96
N TYR A 78 -32.08 -7.90 -22.06
CA TYR A 78 -32.66 -8.32 -23.33
C TYR A 78 -33.83 -7.41 -23.74
N ASN A 79 -33.53 -6.15 -24.04
CA ASN A 79 -34.50 -5.24 -24.62
C ASN A 79 -34.75 -5.61 -26.09
N LYS A 80 -35.57 -6.64 -26.30
CA LYS A 80 -35.90 -7.25 -27.60
C LYS A 80 -36.34 -6.19 -28.63
N ASP A 81 -37.05 -5.15 -28.19
CA ASP A 81 -37.54 -4.05 -29.02
C ASP A 81 -36.40 -3.12 -29.53
N LEU A 82 -35.28 -3.04 -28.80
CA LEU A 82 -34.10 -2.27 -29.22
C LEU A 82 -33.26 -3.07 -30.23
N MET A 83 -33.12 -4.37 -30.03
CA MET A 83 -32.40 -5.27 -30.93
C MET A 83 -33.15 -5.48 -32.25
N ASP A 84 -34.48 -5.53 -32.22
CA ASP A 84 -35.30 -5.66 -33.43
C ASP A 84 -35.24 -4.37 -34.27
N LYS A 85 -35.17 -3.18 -33.65
CA LYS A 85 -34.96 -1.89 -34.36
C LYS A 85 -33.54 -1.66 -34.87
N LEU A 86 -32.53 -2.23 -34.21
CA LEU A 86 -31.14 -2.21 -34.66
C LEU A 86 -30.93 -3.15 -35.86
N LYS A 87 -31.60 -4.31 -35.90
CA LYS A 87 -31.55 -5.25 -37.04
C LYS A 87 -32.17 -4.71 -38.33
N GLU A 88 -33.10 -3.77 -38.25
CA GLU A 88 -33.71 -3.15 -39.45
C GLU A 88 -32.80 -2.15 -40.17
N ASN A 89 -31.70 -1.71 -39.56
CA ASN A 89 -30.87 -0.60 -40.09
C ASN A 89 -29.36 -0.89 -40.15
N ILE A 90 -28.95 -2.14 -39.93
CA ILE A 90 -27.54 -2.54 -39.90
C ILE A 90 -27.38 -3.74 -40.83
N THR A 91 -26.43 -3.65 -41.77
CA THR A 91 -26.13 -4.74 -42.70
C THR A 91 -25.45 -5.91 -41.96
N ASP A 92 -25.58 -7.14 -42.46
CA ASP A 92 -25.00 -8.33 -41.81
C ASP A 92 -23.48 -8.17 -41.56
N ASP A 93 -22.78 -7.44 -42.44
CA ASP A 93 -21.34 -7.13 -42.30
C ASP A 93 -21.06 -6.15 -41.14
N GLU A 94 -21.95 -5.20 -40.86
CA GLU A 94 -21.82 -4.26 -39.75
C GLU A 94 -22.17 -4.92 -38.40
N ILE A 95 -23.05 -5.92 -38.40
CA ILE A 95 -23.31 -6.77 -37.22
C ILE A 95 -22.06 -7.60 -36.91
N GLU A 96 -21.36 -8.10 -37.93
CA GLU A 96 -20.11 -8.85 -37.74
C GLU A 96 -18.98 -7.95 -37.22
N ILE A 97 -18.90 -6.69 -37.68
CA ILE A 97 -17.97 -5.68 -37.15
C ILE A 97 -18.30 -5.31 -35.70
N ILE A 98 -19.57 -5.13 -35.33
CA ILE A 98 -19.96 -4.85 -33.94
C ILE A 98 -19.64 -6.04 -33.04
N GLN A 99 -19.92 -7.27 -33.49
CA GLN A 99 -19.54 -8.48 -32.75
C GLN A 99 -18.03 -8.71 -32.70
N PHE A 100 -17.28 -8.20 -33.67
CA PHE A 100 -15.82 -8.22 -33.70
C PHE A 100 -15.23 -7.14 -32.77
N VAL A 101 -15.84 -5.95 -32.71
CA VAL A 101 -15.48 -4.85 -31.80
C VAL A 101 -15.86 -5.18 -30.36
N ASP A 102 -17.00 -5.82 -30.09
CA ASP A 102 -17.36 -6.33 -28.76
C ASP A 102 -16.43 -7.48 -28.33
N ARG A 103 -16.05 -8.37 -29.26
CA ARG A 103 -15.02 -9.39 -28.98
C ARG A 103 -13.65 -8.77 -28.73
N LEU A 104 -13.30 -7.67 -29.42
CA LEU A 104 -12.07 -6.92 -29.18
C LEU A 104 -12.11 -6.08 -27.90
N GLN A 105 -13.26 -5.55 -27.48
CA GLN A 105 -13.41 -4.81 -26.22
C GLN A 105 -13.44 -5.75 -25.00
N ILE A 106 -13.95 -6.97 -25.17
CA ILE A 106 -13.83 -8.04 -24.17
C ILE A 106 -12.39 -8.59 -24.14
N PHE A 107 -11.67 -8.57 -25.27
CA PHE A 107 -10.22 -8.89 -25.31
C PHE A 107 -9.33 -7.76 -24.77
N GLU A 108 -9.67 -6.48 -24.98
CA GLU A 108 -8.98 -5.33 -24.40
C GLU A 108 -9.17 -5.25 -22.88
N GLN A 109 -10.28 -5.79 -22.36
CA GLN A 109 -10.48 -5.97 -20.93
C GLN A 109 -9.75 -7.19 -20.34
N THR A 110 -9.15 -8.04 -21.18
CA THR A 110 -8.29 -9.17 -20.73
C THR A 110 -6.82 -9.04 -21.12
N SER A 111 -6.42 -8.01 -21.87
CA SER A 111 -5.02 -7.63 -22.05
C SER A 111 -4.52 -6.72 -20.93
N HIS A 112 -4.49 -7.25 -19.70
CA HIS A 112 -3.61 -6.78 -18.64
C HIS A 112 -2.16 -7.12 -18.98
N LEU A 113 -1.56 -6.38 -19.91
CA LEU A 113 -0.14 -6.39 -20.25
C LEU A 113 0.21 -4.93 -20.56
N ALA A 114 0.72 -4.12 -19.63
CA ALA A 114 1.71 -4.42 -18.61
C ALA A 114 1.33 -3.84 -17.24
N LEU A 115 1.56 -4.64 -16.19
CA LEU A 115 1.46 -4.35 -14.75
C LEU A 115 0.11 -4.68 -14.07
N GLY A 116 -0.04 -5.97 -13.71
CA GLY A 116 -0.68 -6.45 -12.47
C GLY A 116 -2.18 -6.25 -12.23
N GLU A 117 -2.77 -7.20 -11.49
CA GLU A 117 -4.08 -7.04 -10.84
C GLU A 117 -3.95 -6.04 -9.68
N TYR A 118 -4.84 -5.06 -9.60
CA TYR A 118 -4.89 -4.04 -8.55
C TYR A 118 -5.94 -4.43 -7.50
N GLU A 119 -5.53 -4.59 -6.24
CA GLU A 119 -6.42 -4.86 -5.10
C GLU A 119 -6.27 -3.74 -4.07
N ALA A 120 -7.37 -3.05 -3.74
CA ALA A 120 -7.36 -1.97 -2.75
C ALA A 120 -7.55 -2.54 -1.34
N VAL A 121 -6.54 -2.41 -0.49
CA VAL A 121 -6.67 -2.64 0.96
C VAL A 121 -7.06 -1.29 1.57
N VAL A 122 -8.37 -1.03 1.68
CA VAL A 122 -8.88 0.27 2.13
C VAL A 122 -8.71 0.41 3.64
N THR A 123 -7.80 1.28 4.07
CA THR A 123 -7.77 1.84 5.42
C THR A 123 -8.28 3.28 5.36
N ASP A 124 -9.35 3.58 6.08
CA ASP A 124 -10.15 4.83 5.98
C ASP A 124 -9.44 6.09 6.55
N LYS A 125 -8.09 6.16 6.57
CA LYS A 125 -7.30 7.20 7.25
C LYS A 125 -5.94 7.47 6.59
N ASP A 126 -5.45 8.70 6.76
CA ASP A 126 -4.13 9.20 6.32
C ASP A 126 -2.98 8.22 6.63
N CYS A 127 -2.52 7.52 5.59
CA CYS A 127 -1.34 6.65 5.63
C CYS A 127 -0.09 7.46 5.25
N TYR A 128 0.91 7.45 6.13
CA TYR A 128 2.16 8.21 5.92
C TYR A 128 3.32 7.36 5.45
N ASP A 129 3.39 6.10 5.89
CA ASP A 129 4.49 5.19 5.64
C ASP A 129 4.00 3.74 5.82
N MET A 130 4.64 2.80 5.12
CA MET A 130 4.38 1.38 5.28
C MET A 130 5.64 0.54 5.20
N SER A 131 5.65 -0.56 5.94
CA SER A 131 6.70 -1.57 5.83
C SER A 131 6.14 -2.97 6.08
N VAL A 132 6.87 -3.99 5.66
CA VAL A 132 6.53 -5.38 5.92
C VAL A 132 7.49 -5.95 6.96
N SER A 133 6.96 -6.43 8.07
CA SER A 133 7.77 -7.02 9.14
C SER A 133 8.41 -8.35 8.71
N ALA A 134 9.44 -8.80 9.44
CA ALA A 134 10.05 -10.10 9.22
C ALA A 134 9.05 -11.27 9.38
N ALA A 135 7.95 -11.06 10.11
CA ALA A 135 6.87 -12.02 10.27
C ALA A 135 5.83 -11.97 9.12
N GLY A 136 6.07 -11.18 8.07
CA GLY A 136 5.13 -11.03 6.94
C GLY A 136 3.91 -10.17 7.27
N HIS A 137 3.94 -9.40 8.37
CA HIS A 137 2.85 -8.49 8.70
C HIS A 137 3.08 -7.13 8.05
N LEU A 138 2.04 -6.56 7.45
CA LEU A 138 2.05 -5.20 6.96
C LEU A 138 1.89 -4.24 8.15
N VAL A 139 2.88 -3.37 8.34
CA VAL A 139 2.84 -2.29 9.33
C VAL A 139 2.48 -1.01 8.60
N VAL A 140 1.34 -0.44 8.95
CA VAL A 140 0.80 0.78 8.37
C VAL A 140 0.90 1.90 9.38
N ALA A 141 1.69 2.92 9.08
CA ALA A 141 1.85 4.06 9.94
C ALA A 141 0.87 5.17 9.57
N ARG A 142 0.20 5.74 10.58
CA ARG A 142 -0.90 6.71 10.40
C ARG A 142 -0.96 7.75 11.49
N VAL A 143 -1.82 8.76 11.31
CA VAL A 143 -2.02 9.80 12.34
C VAL A 143 -2.33 9.16 13.70
N GLY A 144 -1.42 9.36 14.66
CA GLY A 144 -1.59 8.94 16.04
C GLY A 144 -1.28 7.47 16.35
N GLY A 145 -0.73 6.69 15.40
CA GLY A 145 -0.43 5.29 15.70
C GLY A 145 0.17 4.45 14.56
N LEU A 146 0.33 3.17 14.87
CA LEU A 146 0.66 2.11 13.93
C LEU A 146 -0.48 1.09 13.92
N ASP A 147 -0.78 0.56 12.74
CA ASP A 147 -1.54 -0.66 12.58
C ASP A 147 -0.65 -1.79 12.12
N ILE A 148 -0.86 -2.95 12.72
CA ILE A 148 -0.26 -4.19 12.31
C ILE A 148 -1.36 -5.03 11.66
N ILE A 149 -1.16 -5.39 10.40
CA ILE A 149 -2.13 -6.10 9.57
C ILE A 149 -1.48 -7.39 9.08
N ASP A 150 -2.21 -8.50 9.17
CA ASP A 150 -1.82 -9.75 8.53
C ASP A 150 -1.96 -9.59 7.01
N ILE A 151 -0.86 -9.72 6.26
CA ILE A 151 -0.87 -9.42 4.82
C ILE A 151 -1.68 -10.44 4.01
N MET A 152 -1.81 -11.66 4.52
CA MET A 152 -2.48 -12.76 3.83
C MET A 152 -3.99 -12.68 3.97
N THR A 153 -4.47 -12.24 5.14
CA THR A 153 -5.89 -12.20 5.49
C THR A 153 -6.47 -10.79 5.48
N GLY A 154 -5.63 -9.75 5.50
CA GLY A 154 -6.03 -8.37 5.69
C GLY A 154 -6.55 -8.06 7.10
N ALA A 155 -6.46 -8.99 8.04
CA ALA A 155 -6.97 -8.81 9.39
C ALA A 155 -6.06 -7.91 10.23
N ALA A 156 -6.65 -7.00 11.00
CA ALA A 156 -5.90 -6.22 11.99
C ALA A 156 -5.44 -7.13 13.14
N ILE A 157 -4.14 -7.16 13.40
CA ILE A 157 -3.50 -7.91 14.48
C ILE A 157 -3.42 -7.05 15.74
N LYS A 158 -2.90 -5.83 15.61
CA LYS A 158 -2.66 -4.91 16.73
C LYS A 158 -2.70 -3.46 16.26
N SER A 159 -3.15 -2.57 17.13
CA SER A 159 -3.00 -1.12 16.94
C SER A 159 -2.21 -0.54 18.10
N ILE A 160 -1.21 0.27 17.77
CA ILE A 160 -0.35 0.96 18.74
C ILE A 160 -0.67 2.44 18.65
N HIS A 161 -1.01 3.06 19.77
CA HIS A 161 -1.35 4.48 19.84
C HIS A 161 -0.19 5.29 20.44
N PHE A 162 0.11 6.43 19.82
CA PHE A 162 1.03 7.41 20.38
C PHE A 162 0.25 8.49 21.13
N GLU A 163 0.74 8.91 22.30
CA GLU A 163 0.07 9.93 23.13
C GLU A 163 -0.01 11.29 22.44
N GLU A 164 0.99 11.62 21.63
CA GLU A 164 1.05 12.85 20.86
C GLU A 164 0.78 12.58 19.38
N ARG A 165 0.26 13.60 18.69
CA ARG A 165 0.19 13.56 17.22
C ARG A 165 1.61 13.50 16.66
N LYS A 166 1.93 12.38 16.02
CA LYS A 166 3.20 12.14 15.36
C LYS A 166 3.07 12.47 13.86
N PHE A 167 4.15 12.97 13.28
CA PHE A 167 4.20 13.47 11.91
C PHE A 167 5.36 12.81 11.17
N GLY A 168 5.06 11.94 10.22
CA GLY A 168 6.10 11.15 9.57
C GLY A 168 6.49 9.95 10.41
N PHE A 169 6.41 8.81 9.75
CA PHE A 169 6.83 7.53 10.29
C PHE A 169 7.82 6.94 9.30
N THR A 170 8.60 6.01 9.78
CA THR A 170 9.42 5.12 8.97
C THR A 170 9.54 3.83 9.77
N VAL A 171 9.32 2.72 9.12
CA VAL A 171 9.26 1.42 9.76
C VAL A 171 10.24 0.49 9.06
N GLU A 172 11.20 -0.05 9.81
CA GLU A 172 12.19 -0.97 9.25
C GLU A 172 12.20 -2.29 10.04
N PRO A 173 11.98 -3.43 9.38
CA PRO A 173 12.24 -4.73 9.97
C PRO A 173 13.75 -4.94 10.13
N TYR A 174 14.18 -5.45 11.28
CA TYR A 174 15.57 -5.83 11.49
C TYR A 174 15.67 -7.07 12.37
N LYS A 175 16.04 -8.21 11.78
CA LYS A 175 15.98 -9.51 12.45
C LYS A 175 14.57 -9.72 13.03
N ASP A 176 14.47 -9.99 14.32
CA ASP A 176 13.22 -10.19 15.05
C ASP A 176 12.68 -8.90 15.68
N LEU A 177 13.09 -7.74 15.15
CA LEU A 177 12.72 -6.42 15.65
C LEU A 177 11.96 -5.61 14.60
N LEU A 178 11.10 -4.74 15.09
CA LEU A 178 10.48 -3.67 14.33
C LEU A 178 11.03 -2.33 14.86
N ILE A 179 11.70 -1.58 14.00
CA ILE A 179 12.30 -0.29 14.39
C ILE A 179 11.47 0.81 13.75
N VAL A 180 10.91 1.67 14.59
CA VAL A 180 9.99 2.72 14.18
C VAL A 180 10.62 4.07 14.46
N GLY A 181 10.86 4.83 13.40
CA GLY A 181 11.21 6.23 13.48
C GLY A 181 9.95 7.07 13.43
N VAL A 182 9.85 8.01 14.35
CA VAL A 182 8.65 8.83 14.51
C VAL A 182 9.09 10.28 14.61
N SER A 183 8.70 11.13 13.66
CA SER A 183 8.96 12.56 13.82
C SER A 183 7.88 13.20 14.71
N THR A 184 8.33 14.15 15.53
CA THR A 184 7.53 14.89 16.51
C THR A 184 7.64 16.38 16.21
N GLY A 185 6.61 17.14 16.57
CA GLY A 185 6.51 18.56 16.27
C GLY A 185 5.21 18.89 15.54
N SER A 186 5.26 19.83 14.61
CA SER A 186 4.15 20.12 13.68
C SER A 186 4.51 19.68 12.27
N GLU A 187 3.50 19.61 11.39
CA GLU A 187 3.68 19.32 9.96
C GLU A 187 4.70 20.26 9.29
N GLU A 188 4.66 21.55 9.65
CA GLU A 188 5.58 22.57 9.13
C GLU A 188 6.95 22.56 9.82
N ARG A 189 7.05 22.04 11.06
CA ARG A 189 8.27 22.05 11.86
C ARG A 189 8.41 20.75 12.64
N ARG A 190 9.12 19.79 12.04
CA ARG A 190 9.59 18.57 12.71
C ARG A 190 10.74 18.96 13.66
N THR A 191 10.48 19.02 14.95
CA THR A 191 11.42 19.54 15.97
C THR A 191 12.28 18.45 16.59
N SER A 192 11.78 17.21 16.64
CA SER A 192 12.55 16.06 17.11
C SER A 192 12.11 14.77 16.42
N ALA A 193 12.89 13.72 16.60
CA ALA A 193 12.47 12.36 16.27
C ALA A 193 12.59 11.45 17.49
N GLU A 194 11.79 10.41 17.51
CA GLU A 194 11.88 9.30 18.43
C GLU A 194 12.16 8.05 17.61
N VAL A 195 12.98 7.16 18.17
CA VAL A 195 13.11 5.80 17.65
C VAL A 195 12.58 4.86 18.73
N VAL A 196 11.65 4.00 18.33
CA VAL A 196 11.03 3.00 19.19
C VAL A 196 11.32 1.63 18.59
N ILE A 197 11.80 0.69 19.41
CA ILE A 197 12.02 -0.70 19.02
C ILE A 197 10.91 -1.56 19.62
N TYR A 198 10.29 -2.38 18.78
CA TYR A 198 9.39 -3.43 19.20
C TYR A 198 9.97 -4.82 18.91
N ASN A 199 9.60 -5.81 19.71
CA ASN A 199 9.81 -7.23 19.40
C ASN A 199 8.71 -7.76 18.44
N LEU A 200 8.74 -9.05 18.07
CA LEU A 200 7.73 -9.67 17.20
C LEU A 200 6.32 -9.76 17.80
N GLU A 201 6.20 -9.63 19.12
CA GLU A 201 4.91 -9.53 19.84
C GLU A 201 4.41 -8.07 19.92
N TYR A 202 5.16 -7.16 19.27
CA TYR A 202 4.91 -5.73 19.22
C TYR A 202 4.92 -5.08 20.61
N GLU A 203 5.76 -5.59 21.51
CA GLU A 203 6.04 -4.97 22.80
C GLU A 203 7.23 -4.04 22.66
N GLU A 204 7.13 -2.85 23.27
CA GLU A 204 8.21 -1.88 23.26
C GLU A 204 9.37 -2.37 24.15
N ILE A 205 10.56 -2.51 23.56
CA ILE A 205 11.77 -2.96 24.26
C ILE A 205 12.85 -1.88 24.34
N GLY A 206 12.67 -0.77 23.64
CA GLY A 206 13.61 0.34 23.64
C GLY A 206 13.02 1.59 23.03
N ARG A 207 13.40 2.74 23.58
CA ARG A 207 13.01 4.06 23.08
C ARG A 207 14.11 5.07 23.36
N TRP A 208 14.40 5.91 22.37
CA TRP A 208 15.26 7.07 22.57
C TRP A 208 14.83 8.22 21.67
N ARG A 209 15.22 9.43 22.08
CA ARG A 209 14.86 10.68 21.41
C ARG A 209 16.08 11.34 20.79
N ILE A 210 15.85 11.99 19.66
CA ILE A 210 16.84 12.72 18.89
C ILE A 210 16.39 14.17 18.85
N PRO A 211 17.23 15.11 19.30
CA PRO A 211 16.89 16.54 19.41
C PRO A 211 16.95 17.25 18.05
N SER A 212 16.54 16.55 16.99
CA SER A 212 16.51 17.05 15.63
C SER A 212 15.50 16.19 14.86
N GLY A 213 14.61 16.80 14.08
CA GLY A 213 13.54 16.09 13.37
C GLY A 213 14.10 15.21 12.26
N SER A 214 13.86 13.90 12.31
CA SER A 214 14.22 12.94 11.25
C SER A 214 13.10 12.80 10.23
N CYS A 215 13.44 12.40 9.01
CA CYS A 215 12.47 12.16 7.95
C CYS A 215 12.36 10.70 7.53
N ASP A 216 13.40 9.89 7.76
CA ASP A 216 13.44 8.49 7.34
C ASP A 216 14.55 7.71 8.08
N LEU A 217 14.49 6.37 8.07
CA LEU A 217 15.48 5.49 8.73
C LEU A 217 15.82 4.24 7.92
N ALA A 218 17.02 3.73 8.15
CA ALA A 218 17.46 2.43 7.66
C ALA A 218 18.25 1.72 8.75
N VAL A 219 18.22 0.38 8.77
CA VAL A 219 18.94 -0.40 9.78
C VAL A 219 19.89 -1.37 9.11
N VAL A 220 21.18 -1.27 9.43
CA VAL A 220 22.23 -2.10 8.85
C VAL A 220 23.23 -2.45 9.95
N ASP A 221 23.54 -3.73 10.11
CA ASP A 221 24.61 -4.21 11.00
C ASP A 221 24.53 -3.60 12.43
N ASN A 222 23.37 -3.77 13.06
CA ASN A 222 23.02 -3.27 14.40
C ASN A 222 23.18 -1.74 14.57
N ARG A 223 23.17 -1.00 13.47
CA ARG A 223 23.20 0.47 13.46
C ARG A 223 21.94 1.01 12.81
N VAL A 224 21.40 2.06 13.41
CA VAL A 224 20.27 2.83 12.89
C VAL A 224 20.82 4.06 12.21
N PHE A 225 20.53 4.18 10.91
CA PHE A 225 20.90 5.32 10.08
C PHE A 225 19.66 6.19 9.94
N LEU A 226 19.80 7.47 10.25
CA LEU A 226 18.69 8.41 10.25
C LEU A 226 18.94 9.51 9.26
N ALA A 227 18.09 9.55 8.24
CA ALA A 227 18.13 10.54 7.19
C ALA A 227 17.30 11.76 7.55
N GLY A 228 17.87 12.92 7.28
CA GLY A 228 17.20 14.19 7.50
C GLY A 228 17.05 14.52 8.96
N ALA A 229 17.85 13.92 9.86
CA ALA A 229 17.80 14.13 11.31
C ALA A 229 17.78 15.61 11.68
N ASP A 230 18.32 16.51 10.87
CA ASP A 230 18.07 17.94 10.98
C ASP A 230 17.47 18.43 9.64
N PRO A 231 16.25 19.00 9.64
CA PRO A 231 15.55 19.40 8.42
C PRO A 231 16.30 20.48 7.62
N PHE A 232 17.28 21.15 8.22
CA PHE A 232 18.09 22.16 7.56
C PHE A 232 19.41 21.62 7.00
N SER A 233 20.09 20.72 7.70
CA SER A 233 21.35 20.13 7.22
C SER A 233 21.16 18.92 6.31
N GLY A 234 20.10 18.14 6.50
CA GLY A 234 19.85 16.92 5.74
C GLY A 234 20.85 15.78 6.00
N ASN A 235 21.67 15.92 7.03
CA ASN A 235 22.71 14.97 7.38
C ASN A 235 22.15 13.58 7.68
N ILE A 236 22.93 12.55 7.35
CA ILE A 236 22.70 11.18 7.84
C ILE A 236 23.52 10.99 9.12
N LYS A 237 22.82 10.75 10.23
CA LYS A 237 23.41 10.43 11.53
C LYS A 237 23.29 8.94 11.80
N VAL A 238 24.26 8.39 12.53
CA VAL A 238 24.30 6.96 12.87
C VAL A 238 24.17 6.79 14.37
N PHE A 239 23.34 5.83 14.76
CA PHE A 239 23.11 5.45 16.15
C PHE A 239 23.27 3.94 16.30
N SER A 240 23.67 3.49 17.48
CA SER A 240 23.49 2.08 17.86
C SER A 240 22.00 1.79 18.14
N LEU A 241 21.62 0.51 18.19
CA LEU A 241 20.28 0.09 18.64
C LEU A 241 19.95 0.52 20.07
N ASN A 242 20.95 0.84 20.90
CA ASN A 242 20.73 1.36 22.26
C ASN A 242 20.62 2.89 22.30
N GLY A 243 20.51 3.56 21.15
CA GLY A 243 20.37 5.01 21.05
C GLY A 243 21.66 5.81 21.24
N GLN A 244 22.81 5.18 21.45
CA GLN A 244 24.08 5.88 21.49
C GLN A 244 24.47 6.36 20.10
N GLN A 245 24.60 7.68 19.92
CA GLN A 245 25.09 8.28 18.68
C GLN A 245 26.54 7.85 18.41
N GLN A 246 26.79 7.43 17.18
CA GLN A 246 28.13 7.13 16.69
C GLN A 246 28.78 8.41 16.15
N PRO A 247 30.12 8.55 16.19
CA PRO A 247 30.82 9.76 15.74
C PRO A 247 30.67 10.05 14.23
N ASP A 248 30.05 9.14 13.48
CA ASP A 248 29.91 9.24 12.03
C ASP A 248 28.72 10.09 11.59
N ILE A 249 29.02 11.26 11.04
CA ILE A 249 28.20 11.87 9.98
C ILE A 249 28.66 11.25 8.67
N ILE A 250 27.73 10.62 7.97
CA ILE A 250 28.03 9.87 6.75
C ILE A 250 27.84 10.73 5.49
N TRP A 251 26.93 11.70 5.55
CA TRP A 251 26.57 12.53 4.41
C TRP A 251 26.26 13.95 4.86
N ASN A 252 26.71 14.92 4.06
CA ASN A 252 26.45 16.35 4.24
C ASN A 252 25.76 16.91 2.99
N GLY A 253 24.47 16.63 2.87
CA GLY A 253 23.60 17.04 1.77
C GLY A 253 22.14 16.89 2.18
N LYS A 254 21.17 17.25 1.32
CA LYS A 254 19.74 17.25 1.71
C LYS A 254 19.09 15.89 1.50
N THR A 255 19.41 14.95 2.40
CA THR A 255 18.83 13.61 2.37
C THR A 255 17.33 13.65 2.65
N VAL A 256 16.55 12.97 1.82
CA VAL A 256 15.09 12.95 1.91
C VAL A 256 14.51 11.56 2.13
N CYS A 257 15.24 10.52 1.72
CA CYS A 257 14.87 9.13 1.93
C CYS A 257 16.12 8.27 2.06
N ILE A 258 16.03 7.16 2.79
CA ILE A 258 17.09 6.19 3.02
C ILE A 258 16.49 4.79 3.13
N THR A 259 17.19 3.79 2.62
CA THR A 259 16.78 2.38 2.78
C THR A 259 18.01 1.50 2.99
N SER A 260 17.84 0.39 3.69
CA SER A 260 18.90 -0.60 3.87
C SER A 260 19.10 -1.42 2.59
N ILE A 261 20.34 -1.80 2.31
CA ILE A 261 20.68 -2.72 1.22
C ILE A 261 21.49 -3.86 1.83
N PRO A 262 20.89 -5.05 1.99
CA PRO A 262 21.61 -6.21 2.45
C PRO A 262 22.85 -6.53 1.57
N PRO A 263 23.93 -7.04 2.17
CA PRO A 263 24.08 -7.33 3.60
C PRO A 263 24.55 -6.13 4.44
N CYS A 264 25.17 -5.11 3.85
CA CYS A 264 25.92 -4.10 4.60
C CYS A 264 26.00 -2.74 3.90
N SER A 265 24.96 -2.32 3.18
CA SER A 265 24.95 -1.02 2.50
C SER A 265 23.69 -0.23 2.85
N ILE A 266 23.74 1.07 2.62
CA ILE A 266 22.56 1.94 2.58
C ILE A 266 22.44 2.55 1.19
N SER A 267 21.22 2.86 0.78
CA SER A 267 20.95 3.78 -0.32
C SER A 267 20.20 4.98 0.21
N PHE A 268 20.52 6.18 -0.28
CA PHE A 268 19.83 7.40 0.14
C PHE A 268 19.67 8.38 -1.03
N GLY A 269 18.56 9.10 -1.02
CA GLY A 269 18.24 10.12 -1.99
C GLY A 269 18.59 11.52 -1.49
N ASP A 270 19.26 12.31 -2.32
CA ASP A 270 19.55 13.73 -2.04
C ASP A 270 18.71 14.62 -2.96
N ARG A 271 17.87 15.45 -2.35
CA ARG A 271 16.98 16.37 -3.04
C ARG A 271 17.71 17.48 -3.78
N VAL A 272 18.86 17.93 -3.29
CA VAL A 272 19.61 19.03 -3.91
C VAL A 272 20.33 18.53 -5.15
N SER A 273 21.08 17.44 -5.03
CA SER A 273 21.81 16.89 -6.17
C SER A 273 20.92 16.09 -7.13
N LYS A 274 19.68 15.76 -6.74
CA LYS A 274 18.72 14.96 -7.52
C LYS A 274 19.32 13.60 -7.92
N LYS A 275 19.95 12.97 -6.94
CA LYS A 275 20.65 11.70 -7.10
C LYS A 275 20.29 10.74 -5.98
N ILE A 276 20.34 9.46 -6.31
CA ILE A 276 20.45 8.36 -5.36
C ILE A 276 21.93 8.02 -5.21
N TYR A 277 22.35 7.78 -3.98
CA TYR A 277 23.68 7.31 -3.66
C TYR A 277 23.58 5.97 -2.97
N LYS A 278 24.49 5.05 -3.29
CA LYS A 278 24.75 3.88 -2.46
C LYS A 278 26.04 4.09 -1.70
N GLN A 279 26.01 3.72 -0.42
CA GLN A 279 27.21 3.66 0.39
C GLN A 279 27.34 2.29 1.05
N GLN A 280 28.51 1.67 0.84
CA GLN A 280 28.88 0.49 1.58
C GLN A 280 29.26 0.87 3.02
N ILE A 281 28.69 0.16 3.97
CA ILE A 281 28.99 0.30 5.39
C ILE A 281 30.01 -0.78 5.74
N THR A 282 31.29 -0.41 5.68
CA THR A 282 32.41 -1.23 6.18
C THR A 282 33.02 -0.56 7.41
N ASP A 283 33.70 -1.32 8.26
CA ASP A 283 34.35 -0.86 9.50
C ASP A 283 35.28 0.35 9.28
N GLY A 284 34.70 1.55 9.28
CA GLY A 284 35.41 2.82 9.23
C GLY A 284 35.73 3.39 7.84
N LYS A 285 35.36 2.74 6.71
CA LYS A 285 35.56 3.34 5.37
C LYS A 285 34.27 3.90 4.79
N LYS A 286 34.25 5.22 4.63
CA LYS A 286 33.21 5.97 3.91
C LYS A 286 33.54 5.94 2.42
N GLY A 287 32.60 5.47 1.61
CA GLY A 287 32.76 5.48 0.15
C GLY A 287 31.41 5.35 -0.54
N ILE A 288 31.06 6.36 -1.33
CA ILE A 288 29.96 6.26 -2.28
C ILE A 288 30.37 5.20 -3.30
N THR A 289 29.58 4.13 -3.39
CA THR A 289 29.83 3.03 -4.33
C THR A 289 29.31 3.37 -5.72
N TRP A 290 28.19 4.09 -5.81
CA TRP A 290 27.67 4.64 -7.06
C TRP A 290 26.67 5.78 -6.80
N SER A 291 26.37 6.54 -7.85
CA SER A 291 25.25 7.50 -7.86
C SER A 291 24.43 7.39 -9.14
N ALA A 292 23.11 7.48 -9.04
CA ALA A 292 22.18 7.45 -10.17
C ALA A 292 21.30 8.72 -10.17
N PRO A 293 20.91 9.26 -11.34
CA PRO A 293 19.95 10.35 -11.39
C PRO A 293 18.57 9.87 -10.89
N ALA A 294 17.93 10.68 -10.05
CA ALA A 294 16.54 10.50 -9.65
C ALA A 294 15.87 11.87 -9.55
N PRO A 295 14.81 12.14 -10.34
CA PRO A 295 14.16 13.44 -10.33
C PRO A 295 13.45 13.70 -8.98
N ILE A 296 14.17 14.29 -8.03
CA ILE A 296 13.67 14.60 -6.67
C ILE A 296 13.17 13.32 -5.98
N PRO A 297 14.07 12.47 -5.47
CA PRO A 297 13.67 11.26 -4.76
C PRO A 297 12.81 11.63 -3.55
N ARG A 298 11.80 10.83 -3.25
CA ARG A 298 10.87 11.08 -2.14
C ARG A 298 10.83 9.97 -1.10
N CYS A 299 10.72 8.74 -1.57
CA CYS A 299 10.80 7.51 -0.78
C CYS A 299 11.48 6.44 -1.64
N MET A 300 11.99 5.41 -0.96
CA MET A 300 12.67 4.29 -1.61
C MET A 300 12.41 3.00 -0.85
N CYS A 301 12.35 1.90 -1.57
CA CYS A 301 12.40 0.57 -0.99
C CYS A 301 13.29 -0.35 -1.83
N ILE A 302 13.65 -1.49 -1.26
CA ILE A 302 14.44 -2.51 -1.92
C ILE A 302 13.66 -3.83 -1.96
N ASP A 303 13.75 -4.54 -3.06
CA ASP A 303 13.18 -5.89 -3.14
C ASP A 303 14.19 -6.98 -2.73
N GLN A 304 13.70 -8.21 -2.63
CA GLN A 304 14.52 -9.36 -2.25
C GLN A 304 15.65 -9.67 -3.25
N SER A 305 15.53 -9.22 -4.51
CA SER A 305 16.57 -9.37 -5.54
C SER A 305 17.65 -8.27 -5.44
N GLY A 306 17.40 -7.24 -4.65
CA GLY A 306 18.26 -6.10 -4.44
C GLY A 306 18.05 -4.95 -5.43
N LEU A 307 16.95 -4.96 -6.19
CA LEU A 307 16.56 -3.82 -7.02
C LEU A 307 15.98 -2.72 -6.12
N ILE A 308 16.33 -1.49 -6.48
CA ILE A 308 15.97 -0.30 -5.69
C ILE A 308 14.83 0.40 -6.41
N TRP A 309 13.72 0.54 -5.72
CA TRP A 309 12.51 1.20 -6.20
C TRP A 309 12.47 2.59 -5.60
N VAL A 310 12.37 3.60 -6.46
CA VAL A 310 12.48 5.01 -6.08
C VAL A 310 11.26 5.75 -6.57
N ARG A 311 10.52 6.36 -5.63
CA ARG A 311 9.48 7.33 -5.99
C ARG A 311 10.12 8.69 -6.25
N SER A 312 9.73 9.31 -7.35
CA SER A 312 10.10 10.68 -7.72
C SER A 312 8.91 11.63 -7.53
N ASN A 313 9.16 12.78 -6.90
CA ASN A 313 8.13 13.79 -6.61
C ASN A 313 7.72 14.63 -7.83
N ARG A 314 8.55 14.70 -8.87
CA ARG A 314 8.34 15.70 -9.94
C ARG A 314 7.35 15.24 -11.00
N ASN A 315 7.22 13.92 -11.19
CA ASN A 315 6.48 13.33 -12.29
C ASN A 315 5.50 12.24 -11.82
N ASP A 316 5.37 12.04 -10.50
CA ASP A 316 4.78 10.84 -9.91
C ASP A 316 5.25 9.60 -10.68
N SER A 317 6.55 9.35 -10.69
CA SER A 317 7.09 8.17 -11.35
C SER A 317 7.79 7.28 -10.34
N ILE A 318 7.73 5.97 -10.61
CA ILE A 318 8.50 4.97 -9.91
C ILE A 318 9.64 4.58 -10.83
N THR A 319 10.85 4.99 -10.46
CA THR A 319 12.08 4.56 -11.12
C THR A 319 12.59 3.31 -10.42
N TYR A 320 12.91 2.25 -11.14
CA TYR A 320 13.61 1.12 -10.54
C TYR A 320 15.02 0.97 -11.10
N LEU A 321 15.95 0.76 -10.17
CA LEU A 321 17.39 0.78 -10.40
C LEU A 321 17.98 -0.60 -10.05
N SER A 322 19.02 -0.98 -10.76
CA SER A 322 19.84 -2.13 -10.37
C SER A 322 20.53 -1.85 -9.02
N ARG A 323 20.99 -2.89 -8.33
CA ARG A 323 21.83 -2.75 -7.13
C ARG A 323 23.15 -2.00 -7.35
N HIS A 324 23.51 -1.77 -8.62
CA HIS A 324 24.68 -1.04 -9.10
C HIS A 324 24.35 0.39 -9.58
N GLY A 325 23.06 0.78 -9.54
CA GLY A 325 22.60 2.12 -9.89
C GLY A 325 22.21 2.28 -11.35
N ASP A 326 22.15 1.21 -12.13
CA ASP A 326 21.72 1.27 -13.52
C ASP A 326 20.21 1.49 -13.60
N LEU A 327 19.76 2.41 -14.44
CA LEU A 327 18.35 2.59 -14.72
C LEU A 327 17.83 1.36 -15.46
N MET A 328 16.84 0.68 -14.89
CA MET A 328 16.26 -0.50 -15.49
C MET A 328 14.98 -0.16 -16.25
N GLN A 329 14.06 0.59 -15.64
CA GLN A 329 12.91 1.25 -16.31
C GLN A 329 12.33 2.31 -15.36
N GLU A 330 11.49 3.16 -15.94
CA GLU A 330 10.65 4.12 -15.24
C GLU A 330 9.17 3.80 -15.51
N ILE A 331 8.39 3.70 -14.45
CA ILE A 331 6.94 3.48 -14.50
C ILE A 331 6.25 4.81 -14.17
N GLN A 332 5.42 5.29 -15.08
CA GLN A 332 4.65 6.52 -14.90
C GLN A 332 3.37 6.25 -14.07
N HIS A 333 2.98 7.17 -13.19
CA HIS A 333 1.83 7.01 -12.28
C HIS A 333 0.49 6.83 -12.97
N ASP A 334 0.30 7.43 -14.14
CA ASP A 334 -0.91 7.22 -14.96
C ASP A 334 -1.14 5.75 -15.33
N LYS A 335 -0.08 4.93 -15.28
CA LYS A 335 -0.13 3.48 -15.46
C LYS A 335 -0.24 2.69 -14.15
N LEU A 336 -0.03 3.34 -13.01
CA LEU A 336 -0.08 2.72 -11.68
C LEU A 336 -1.46 2.90 -11.05
N THR A 337 -1.99 4.10 -10.87
CA THR A 337 -3.31 4.24 -10.24
C THR A 337 -4.15 5.40 -10.77
N LYS A 338 -5.47 5.29 -10.56
CA LYS A 338 -6.39 6.43 -10.54
C LYS A 338 -6.51 7.08 -9.14
N ILE A 339 -5.70 6.63 -8.19
CA ILE A 339 -5.92 6.80 -6.75
C ILE A 339 -4.76 7.63 -6.23
N GLY A 340 -4.91 8.96 -6.29
CA GLY A 340 -4.10 9.95 -5.58
C GLY A 340 -2.57 9.91 -5.76
N GLU A 341 -1.91 10.87 -5.11
CA GLU A 341 -0.45 10.89 -5.00
C GLU A 341 0.04 9.67 -4.20
N ILE A 342 1.06 8.95 -4.69
CA ILE A 342 1.71 7.86 -3.93
C ILE A 342 2.42 8.49 -2.73
N THR A 343 2.14 8.14 -1.49
CA THR A 343 2.85 8.70 -0.34
C THR A 343 4.12 7.90 0.02
N ASP A 344 4.10 6.58 -0.17
CA ASP A 344 5.21 5.67 0.13
C ASP A 344 5.18 4.37 -0.72
N LEU A 345 6.27 3.59 -0.68
CA LEU A 345 6.47 2.35 -1.44
C LEU A 345 7.02 1.22 -0.56
N CYS A 346 6.53 0.00 -0.74
CA CYS A 346 7.12 -1.22 -0.16
C CYS A 346 7.09 -2.37 -1.18
N VAL A 347 8.05 -3.30 -1.15
CA VAL A 347 8.04 -4.48 -2.03
C VAL A 347 8.07 -5.75 -1.20
N HIS A 348 7.18 -6.69 -1.52
CA HIS A 348 7.10 -7.99 -0.87
C HIS A 348 6.58 -9.06 -1.83
N GLU A 349 7.25 -10.22 -1.87
CA GLU A 349 6.82 -11.42 -2.62
C GLU A 349 6.42 -11.18 -4.09
N GLY A 350 7.19 -10.37 -4.82
CA GLY A 350 6.88 -10.07 -6.23
C GLY A 350 5.70 -9.10 -6.41
N TYR A 351 5.35 -8.36 -5.36
CA TYR A 351 4.41 -7.25 -5.42
C TYR A 351 5.03 -5.96 -4.93
N LEU A 352 4.76 -4.87 -5.65
CA LEU A 352 5.00 -3.50 -5.21
C LEU A 352 3.70 -2.97 -4.60
N TYR A 353 3.81 -2.52 -3.36
CA TYR A 353 2.75 -1.87 -2.61
C TYR A 353 3.01 -0.37 -2.60
N THR A 354 1.97 0.41 -2.86
CA THR A 354 2.01 1.88 -2.84
C THR A 354 1.03 2.35 -1.79
N SER A 355 1.46 3.20 -0.86
CA SER A 355 0.49 3.95 -0.06
C SER A 355 0.10 5.24 -0.78
N HIS A 356 -1.08 5.72 -0.48
CA HIS A 356 -1.66 6.96 -1.01
C HIS A 356 -2.42 7.63 0.13
N HIS A 357 -2.74 8.91 -0.03
CA HIS A 357 -3.67 9.59 0.88
C HIS A 357 -5.03 8.88 0.96
N ASP A 358 -5.46 8.24 -0.14
CA ASP A 358 -6.78 7.61 -0.28
C ASP A 358 -6.76 6.08 -0.08
N GLY A 359 -5.63 5.48 0.30
CA GLY A 359 -5.53 4.04 0.57
C GLY A 359 -4.23 3.39 0.13
N VAL A 360 -4.26 2.07 -0.09
CA VAL A 360 -3.09 1.27 -0.48
C VAL A 360 -3.36 0.57 -1.82
N GLY A 361 -2.40 0.68 -2.74
CA GLY A 361 -2.34 -0.04 -4.00
C GLY A 361 -1.38 -1.22 -3.94
N LYS A 362 -1.63 -2.22 -4.79
CA LYS A 362 -0.83 -3.44 -4.94
C LYS A 362 -0.62 -3.72 -6.43
N PHE A 363 0.62 -3.95 -6.83
CA PHE A 363 1.03 -4.21 -8.22
C PHE A 363 1.89 -5.45 -8.29
N LYS A 364 1.56 -6.37 -9.19
CA LYS A 364 2.46 -7.48 -9.50
C LYS A 364 3.67 -6.97 -10.29
N ILE A 365 4.87 -7.25 -9.79
CA ILE A 365 6.15 -7.00 -10.48
C ILE A 365 6.64 -8.32 -11.09
N ASN A 366 7.05 -8.27 -12.36
CA ASN A 366 7.48 -9.44 -13.14
C ASN A 366 9.00 -9.59 -13.15
#